data_AF-A0A015LSN9-F1
#
_entry.id   AF-A0A015LSN9-F1
#
_cell.length_a   1.000
_cell.length_b   1.000
_cell.length_c   1.000
_cell.angle_alpha   90.00
_cell.angle_beta   90.00
_cell.angle_gamma   90.00
#
_symmetry.space_group_name_H-M   'P 1'
#
loop_
_entity.id
_entity.type
_entity.pdbx_description
1 polymer ?
#
loop_
_entity_poly.entity_id
_entity_poly.type
_entity_poly.pdbx_seq_one_letter_code
_entity_poly.pdbx_strand_id
1 'polypeptide(L)'
;MSPSLSYFYPESITECQRFWVYLRKLNFLNPMETKTDFKSLGGESKLSDQLKNFSNLAKKARQEYIIEVFYKKSSVLSFLPIPITQQEAMV
;
A
#
# COMPACT_ATOMS: atom_id res chain seq x y z
N MET A 1 -6.75 -36.75 -29.55
CA MET A 1 -5.68 -35.86 -29.02
C MET A 1 -6.37 -34.68 -28.37
N SER A 2 -6.30 -34.58 -27.05
CA SER A 2 -6.94 -33.51 -26.28
C SER A 2 -5.89 -32.43 -26.02
N PRO A 3 -6.12 -31.15 -26.36
CA PRO A 3 -5.20 -30.09 -25.98
C PRO A 3 -5.38 -29.80 -24.50
N SER A 4 -4.32 -29.98 -23.73
CA SER A 4 -4.20 -29.59 -22.33
C SER A 4 -4.43 -28.08 -22.18
N LEU A 5 -5.41 -27.69 -21.35
CA LEU A 5 -5.57 -26.31 -20.90
C LEU A 5 -4.38 -25.93 -20.01
N SER A 6 -3.36 -25.31 -20.63
CA SER A 6 -2.34 -24.55 -19.94
C SER A 6 -2.85 -23.12 -19.76
N TYR A 7 -3.56 -22.85 -18.67
CA TYR A 7 -3.84 -21.48 -18.25
C TYR A 7 -2.51 -20.83 -17.85
N PHE A 8 -1.88 -20.12 -18.79
CA PHE A 8 -0.78 -19.22 -18.51
C PHE A 8 -1.34 -18.10 -17.61
N TYR A 9 -1.02 -18.18 -16.32
CA TYR A 9 -1.31 -17.17 -15.30
C TYR A 9 -0.12 -16.23 -14.94
N PRO A 10 0.86 -15.93 -15.84
CA PRO A 10 1.95 -15.01 -15.48
C PRO A 10 1.60 -13.53 -15.66
N GLU A 11 0.68 -13.14 -16.55
CA GLU A 11 0.34 -11.72 -16.74
C GLU A 11 -0.28 -11.09 -15.49
N SER A 12 -1.23 -11.76 -14.84
CA SER A 12 -1.95 -11.21 -13.68
C SER A 12 -1.02 -11.00 -12.47
N ILE A 13 -0.11 -11.94 -12.22
CA ILE A 13 0.88 -11.84 -11.14
C ILE A 13 1.86 -10.71 -11.42
N THR A 14 2.35 -10.62 -12.66
CA THR A 14 3.29 -9.58 -13.08
C THR A 14 2.64 -8.20 -13.01
N GLU A 15 1.39 -8.06 -13.45
CA GLU A 15 0.65 -6.81 -13.40
C GLU A 15 0.33 -6.39 -11.97
N CYS A 16 -0.01 -7.37 -11.11
CA CYS A 16 -0.14 -7.13 -9.68
C CYS A 16 1.15 -6.55 -9.10
N GLN A 17 2.30 -7.18 -9.35
CA GLN A 17 3.59 -6.69 -8.87
C GLN A 17 3.89 -5.26 -9.36
N ARG A 18 3.66 -4.96 -10.64
CA ARG A 18 3.81 -3.60 -11.19
C ARG A 18 2.93 -2.58 -10.46
N PHE A 19 1.70 -2.95 -10.17
CA PHE A 19 0.78 -2.08 -9.42
C PHE A 19 1.26 -1.84 -7.98
N TRP A 20 1.78 -2.87 -7.31
CA TRP A 20 2.40 -2.72 -5.98
C TRP A 20 3.60 -1.78 -5.99
N VAL A 21 4.49 -1.92 -6.98
CA VAL A 21 5.64 -1.01 -7.19
C VAL A 21 5.15 0.43 -7.32
N TYR A 22 4.13 0.64 -8.16
CA TYR A 22 3.54 1.95 -8.42
C TYR A 22 2.94 2.60 -7.16
N LEU A 23 2.15 1.84 -6.39
CA LEU A 23 1.60 2.32 -5.12
C LEU A 23 2.70 2.67 -4.11
N ARG A 24 3.78 1.89 -4.06
CA ARG A 24 4.92 2.16 -3.18
C ARG A 24 5.64 3.46 -3.56
N LYS A 25 5.88 3.70 -4.86
CA LYS A 25 6.47 4.97 -5.36
C LYS A 25 5.64 6.19 -4.98
N LEU A 26 4.32 6.04 -4.94
CA LEU A 26 3.40 7.07 -4.52
C LEU A 26 3.21 7.16 -2.99
N ASN A 27 3.98 6.39 -2.20
CA ASN A 27 3.90 6.29 -0.74
C ASN A 27 2.53 5.86 -0.19
N PHE A 28 1.66 5.25 -1.02
CA PHE A 28 0.33 4.78 -0.58
C PHE A 28 0.41 3.60 0.41
N LEU A 29 1.51 2.86 0.39
CA LEU A 29 1.69 1.67 1.21
C LEU A 29 2.36 1.96 2.57
N ASN A 30 2.85 3.18 2.79
CA ASN A 30 3.47 3.54 4.07
C ASN A 30 2.39 3.97 5.07
N PRO A 31 2.10 3.16 6.12
CA PRO A 31 1.07 3.49 7.10
C PRO A 31 1.44 4.71 7.97
N MET A 32 2.73 5.08 8.01
CA MET A 32 3.24 6.21 8.79
C MET A 32 3.44 7.48 7.96
N GLU A 33 3.23 7.43 6.64
CA GLU A 33 3.35 8.62 5.80
C GLU A 33 2.27 9.64 6.18
N THR A 34 2.66 10.88 6.46
CA THR A 34 1.74 11.94 6.89
C THR A 34 1.28 12.80 5.72
N LYS A 35 2.06 12.88 4.63
CA LYS A 35 1.74 13.66 3.44
C LYS A 35 0.75 12.90 2.55
N THR A 36 -0.54 13.14 2.78
CA THR A 36 -1.62 12.67 1.90
C THR A 36 -2.21 13.85 1.14
N ASP A 37 -1.97 13.87 -0.17
CA ASP A 37 -2.49 14.89 -1.10
C ASP A 37 -4.01 14.76 -1.34
N PHE A 38 -4.63 13.68 -0.85
CA PHE A 38 -6.05 13.37 -1.02
C PHE A 38 -6.53 13.48 -2.48
N LYS A 39 -5.64 13.10 -3.40
CA LYS A 39 -5.89 13.01 -4.83
C LYS A 39 -6.06 11.55 -5.22
N SER A 40 -6.83 11.32 -6.28
CA SER A 40 -6.81 10.04 -7.00
C SER A 40 -5.41 9.69 -7.49
N LEU A 41 -5.19 8.41 -7.85
CA LEU A 41 -3.92 7.93 -8.40
C LEU A 41 -3.47 8.72 -9.64
N GLY A 42 -4.41 9.14 -10.49
CA GLY A 42 -4.14 9.98 -11.67
C GLY A 42 -4.03 11.48 -11.37
N GLY A 43 -4.26 11.92 -10.12
CA GLY A 43 -4.17 13.33 -9.73
C GLY A 43 -5.35 14.21 -10.18
N GLU A 44 -6.25 13.70 -11.03
CA GLU A 44 -7.32 14.45 -11.68
C GLU A 44 -8.44 14.87 -10.72
N SER A 45 -8.76 14.00 -9.75
CA SER A 45 -9.78 14.27 -8.73
C SER A 45 -9.18 14.43 -7.34
N LYS A 46 -9.78 15.33 -6.55
CA LYS A 46 -9.47 15.57 -5.13
C LYS A 46 -10.68 15.17 -4.28
N LEU A 47 -10.43 14.68 -3.08
CA LEU A 47 -11.49 14.42 -2.10
C LEU A 47 -12.16 15.72 -1.65
N SER A 48 -13.44 15.62 -1.28
CA SER A 48 -14.16 16.70 -0.61
C SER A 48 -13.59 16.94 0.79
N ASP A 49 -13.80 18.13 1.34
CA ASP A 49 -13.27 18.47 2.67
C ASP A 49 -13.87 17.61 3.78
N GLN A 50 -15.15 17.21 3.66
CA GLN A 50 -15.77 16.26 4.57
C GLN A 50 -15.04 14.91 4.58
N LEU A 51 -14.72 14.38 3.40
CA LEU A 51 -14.01 13.10 3.28
C LEU A 51 -12.53 13.21 3.70
N LYS A 52 -11.88 14.36 3.48
CA LYS A 52 -10.53 14.61 4.01
C LYS A 52 -10.53 14.57 5.54
N ASN A 53 -11.49 15.22 6.18
CA ASN A 53 -11.61 15.23 7.64
C ASN A 53 -11.83 13.81 8.19
N PHE A 54 -12.75 13.06 7.60
CA PHE A 54 -12.95 11.65 7.95
C PHE A 54 -11.67 10.82 7.77
N SER A 55 -10.99 10.97 6.64
CA SER A 55 -9.76 10.24 6.33
C SER A 55 -8.64 10.53 7.34
N ASN A 56 -8.49 11.79 7.77
CA ASN A 56 -7.54 12.18 8.80
C ASN A 56 -7.87 11.52 10.16
N LEU A 57 -9.15 11.50 10.56
CA LEU A 57 -9.59 10.84 11.79
C LEU A 57 -9.32 9.33 11.75
N ALA A 58 -9.71 8.67 10.66
CA ALA A 58 -9.47 7.24 10.47
C ALA A 58 -7.97 6.90 10.48
N LYS A 59 -7.13 7.72 9.84
CA LYS A 59 -5.67 7.58 9.84
C LYS A 59 -5.09 7.67 11.23
N LYS A 60 -5.48 8.69 12.01
CA LYS A 60 -5.05 8.87 13.40
C LYS A 60 -5.45 7.67 14.27
N ALA A 61 -6.72 7.25 14.20
CA ALA A 61 -7.22 6.10 14.97
C ALA A 61 -6.46 4.80 14.62
N ARG A 62 -6.15 4.60 13.34
CA ARG A 62 -5.33 3.45 12.89
C ARG A 62 -3.91 3.51 13.45
N GLN A 63 -3.27 4.67 13.41
CA GLN A 63 -1.91 4.84 13.96
C GLN A 63 -1.86 4.55 15.45
N GLU A 64 -2.82 5.09 16.22
CA GLU A 64 -2.96 4.83 17.65
C GLU A 64 -3.16 3.34 17.93
N TYR A 65 -4.07 2.68 17.21
CA TYR A 65 -4.28 1.24 17.32
C TYR A 65 -3.00 0.45 17.03
N ILE A 66 -2.29 0.80 15.96
CA ILE A 66 -1.02 0.15 15.59
C ILE A 66 0.01 0.30 16.72
N ILE A 67 0.14 1.49 17.28
CA ILE A 67 1.08 1.78 18.38
C ILE A 67 0.71 0.99 19.64
N GLU A 68 -0.55 1.04 20.07
CA GLU A 68 -1.01 0.35 21.29
C GLU A 68 -0.92 -1.17 21.17
N VAL A 69 -1.33 -1.75 20.05
CA VAL A 69 -1.46 -3.20 19.89
C VAL A 69 -0.13 -3.85 19.53
N PHE A 70 0.69 -3.20 18.70
CA PHE A 70 1.89 -3.83 18.15
C PHE A 70 3.18 -3.25 18.73
N TYR A 71 3.29 -1.93 18.93
CA TYR A 71 4.53 -1.34 19.45
C TYR A 71 4.66 -1.45 20.97
N LYS A 72 3.58 -1.19 21.72
CA LYS A 72 3.62 -1.25 23.19
C LYS A 72 3.61 -2.66 23.76
N LYS A 73 3.00 -3.62 23.06
CA LYS A 73 2.89 -5.02 23.52
C LYS A 73 4.01 -5.93 23.02
N SER A 74 4.80 -5.51 22.04
CA SER A 74 5.81 -6.36 21.43
C SER A 74 7.21 -5.82 21.74
N SER A 75 8.10 -6.66 22.27
CA SER A 75 9.52 -6.32 22.46
C SER A 75 10.29 -6.24 21.13
N VAL A 76 9.66 -6.67 20.04
CA VAL A 76 10.24 -6.71 18.70
C VAL A 76 9.56 -5.67 17.82
N LEU A 77 10.35 -4.68 17.41
CA LEU A 77 10.02 -3.72 16.35
C LEU A 77 9.95 -4.47 15.02
N SER A 78 8.76 -4.85 14.56
CA SER A 78 8.71 -5.42 13.21
C SER A 78 7.35 -5.27 12.55
N PHE A 79 6.94 -4.02 12.32
CA PHE A 79 6.45 -3.73 10.97
C PHE A 79 7.67 -3.79 10.06
N LEU A 80 8.04 -5.01 9.66
CA LEU A 80 9.03 -5.17 8.60
C LEU A 80 8.48 -4.39 7.40
N PRO A 81 9.29 -3.53 6.77
CA PRO A 81 8.91 -2.92 5.51
C PRO A 81 8.45 -4.03 4.57
N ILE A 82 7.35 -3.79 3.83
CA ILE A 82 6.90 -4.76 2.83
C ILE A 82 8.10 -5.05 1.93
N PRO A 83 8.57 -6.30 1.84
CA PRO A 83 9.78 -6.64 1.10
C PRO A 83 9.73 -6.03 -0.30
N ILE A 84 10.82 -5.36 -0.69
CA ILE A 84 10.97 -4.83 -2.03
C ILE A 84 11.63 -5.88 -2.91
N THR A 85 11.21 -5.97 -4.17
CA THR A 85 11.89 -6.83 -5.14
C THR A 85 13.23 -6.19 -5.55
N GLN A 86 14.19 -6.98 -6.02
CA GLN A 86 15.47 -6.45 -6.51
C GLN A 86 15.25 -5.44 -7.65
N GLN A 87 14.25 -5.67 -8.49
CA GLN A 87 13.89 -4.79 -9.59
C GLN A 87 13.33 -3.44 -9.11
N GLU A 88 12.63 -3.41 -7.97
CA GLU A 88 12.22 -2.15 -7.33
C GLU A 88 13.38 -1.36 -6.74
N ALA A 89 14.42 -2.05 -6.24
CA ALA A 89 15.58 -1.42 -5.61
C ALA A 89 16.57 -0.78 -6.61
N MET A 90 16.47 -1.11 -7.89
CA MET A 90 17.37 -0.64 -8.95
C MET A 90 16.85 0.61 -9.71
N VAL A 91 15.69 1.16 -9.31
CA VAL A 91 15.06 2.36 -9.91
C VAL A 91 15.24 3.56 -9.01
#